data_AF-A0A354JVC0-F1
#
_entry.id   AF-A0A354JVC0-F1
#
_cell.length_a   1.000
_cell.length_b   1.000
_cell.length_c   1.000
_cell.angle_alpha   90.00
_cell.angle_beta   90.00
_cell.angle_gamma   90.00
#
_symmetry.space_group_name_H-M   'P 1'
#
loop_
_entity.id
_entity.type
_entity.pdbx_description
1 polymer ?
#
loop_
_entity_poly.entity_id
_entity_poly.type
_entity_poly.pdbx_seq_one_letter_code
_entity_poly.pdbx_strand_id
1 'polypeptide(L)'
;MGIIGALIQSFFPIKQFDSIENFSFIQIVIFIWIYASICEEVLTRGLIQGYLSPLTKYRFTVFKVPISLPVLISALFFASMHLMLLTTGMGIATVFNIILFAFILGIIAGYYREKTGSLITAIIVHMLFNVGGTCGGLLIELFKKI
;
A
#
# COMPACT_ATOMS: atom_id res chain seq x y z
N MET A 1 3.92 -12.09 4.60
CA MET A 1 3.90 -13.17 3.59
C MET A 1 2.49 -13.73 3.48
N GLY A 2 1.84 -13.59 2.32
CA GLY A 2 0.51 -14.18 2.08
C GLY A 2 0.58 -15.71 1.92
N ILE A 3 -0.59 -16.37 1.91
CA ILE A 3 -0.76 -17.84 1.84
C ILE A 3 -0.02 -18.46 0.65
N ILE A 4 -0.02 -17.79 -0.50
CA ILE A 4 0.70 -18.24 -1.70
C ILE A 4 2.22 -18.17 -1.49
N GLY A 5 2.72 -17.14 -0.80
CA GLY A 5 4.14 -17.01 -0.48
C GLY A 5 4.64 -18.03 0.55
N ALA A 6 3.75 -18.56 1.39
CA ALA A 6 4.05 -19.65 2.31
C ALA A 6 4.10 -21.02 1.61
N LEU A 7 3.20 -21.27 0.65
CA LEU A 7 3.16 -22.51 -0.13
C LEU A 7 4.34 -22.61 -1.12
N ILE A 8 4.77 -21.50 -1.72
CA ILE A 8 5.95 -21.53 -2.62
C ILE A 8 7.24 -21.81 -1.82
N GLN A 9 7.34 -21.29 -0.59
CA GLN A 9 8.46 -21.56 0.31
C GLN A 9 8.55 -23.02 0.77
N SER A 10 7.45 -23.78 0.78
CA SER A 10 7.49 -25.20 1.16
C SER A 10 8.04 -26.10 0.06
N PHE A 11 8.03 -25.66 -1.20
CA PHE A 11 8.55 -26.44 -2.34
C PHE A 11 9.91 -25.97 -2.84
N PHE A 12 10.23 -24.68 -2.63
CA PHE A 12 11.53 -24.12 -2.95
C PHE A 12 12.07 -23.43 -1.70
N PRO A 13 13.28 -23.78 -1.21
CA PRO A 13 13.96 -23.00 -0.18
C PRO A 13 14.39 -21.66 -0.77
N ILE A 14 13.41 -20.78 -0.99
CA ILE A 14 13.65 -19.39 -1.34
C ILE A 14 14.23 -18.78 -0.07
N LYS A 15 15.52 -18.45 -0.14
CA LYS A 15 16.25 -17.70 0.87
C LYS A 15 15.35 -16.58 1.39
N GLN A 16 15.20 -16.51 2.71
CA GLN A 16 14.41 -15.48 3.40
C GLN A 16 14.61 -14.13 2.71
N PHE A 17 13.52 -13.48 2.30
CA PHE A 17 13.57 -12.14 1.71
C PHE A 17 14.40 -11.27 2.67
N ASP A 18 15.53 -10.76 2.19
CA ASP A 18 16.39 -9.92 3.02
C ASP A 18 15.55 -8.78 3.60
N SER A 19 15.74 -8.48 4.88
CA SER A 19 15.18 -7.28 5.51
C SER A 19 15.50 -6.07 4.62
N ILE A 20 14.56 -5.13 4.48
CA ILE A 20 14.69 -3.93 3.61
C ILE A 20 16.03 -3.20 3.81
N GLU A 21 16.62 -3.33 5.01
CA GLU A 21 17.96 -2.86 5.38
C GLU A 21 19.11 -3.29 4.45
N ASN A 22 18.94 -4.37 3.67
CA ASN A 22 19.97 -4.88 2.75
C ASN A 22 19.69 -4.58 1.27
N PHE A 23 18.62 -3.85 0.95
CA PHE A 23 18.31 -3.55 -0.45
C PHE A 23 19.17 -2.39 -0.97
N SER A 24 19.79 -2.61 -2.13
CA SER A 24 20.35 -1.53 -2.92
C SER A 24 19.24 -0.56 -3.38
N PHE A 25 19.61 0.68 -3.68
CA PHE A 25 18.65 1.68 -4.14
C PHE A 25 17.83 1.21 -5.35
N ILE A 26 18.46 0.52 -6.32
CA ILE A 26 17.77 -0.01 -7.48
C ILE A 26 16.75 -1.10 -7.11
N GLN A 27 17.04 -1.93 -6.11
CA GLN A 27 16.10 -2.92 -5.59
C GLN A 27 14.91 -2.26 -4.90
N ILE A 28 15.11 -1.15 -4.16
CA ILE A 28 14.02 -0.35 -3.58
C ILE A 28 13.11 0.17 -4.69
N VAL A 29 13.68 0.76 -5.75
CA VAL A 29 12.89 1.28 -6.88
C VAL A 29 12.07 0.16 -7.54
N ILE A 30 12.70 -0.96 -7.85
CA ILE A 30 12.03 -2.05 -8.58
C ILE A 30 10.98 -2.75 -7.69
N PHE A 31 11.36 -3.17 -6.48
CA PHE A 31 10.50 -4.02 -5.66
C PHE A 31 9.49 -3.23 -4.82
N ILE A 32 9.89 -2.09 -4.26
CA ILE A 32 9.03 -1.33 -3.34
C ILE A 32 8.23 -0.29 -4.13
N TRP A 33 8.88 0.48 -5.02
CA TRP A 33 8.15 1.53 -5.72
C TRP A 33 7.29 0.97 -6.85
N ILE A 34 7.81 0.05 -7.66
CA ILE A 34 7.08 -0.43 -8.84
C ILE A 34 6.28 -1.70 -8.51
N TYR A 35 6.96 -2.79 -8.16
CA TYR A 35 6.34 -4.10 -8.08
C TYR A 35 5.28 -4.19 -6.98
N ALA A 36 5.62 -3.78 -5.75
CA ALA A 36 4.67 -3.78 -4.64
C ALA A 36 3.43 -2.92 -4.95
N SER A 37 3.62 -1.68 -5.45
CA SER A 37 2.51 -0.81 -5.82
C SER A 37 1.59 -1.42 -6.88
N ILE A 38 2.14 -2.09 -7.90
CA ILE A 38 1.31 -2.80 -8.89
C ILE A 38 0.51 -3.92 -8.22
N CYS A 39 1.16 -4.80 -7.45
CA CYS A 39 0.50 -5.93 -6.81
C CYS A 39 -0.60 -5.49 -5.85
N GLU A 40 -0.31 -4.49 -5.02
CA GLU A 40 -1.23 -3.99 -4.01
C GLU A 40 -2.43 -3.32 -4.67
N GLU A 41 -2.24 -2.47 -5.69
CA GLU A 41 -3.35 -1.85 -6.41
C GLU A 41 -4.17 -2.85 -7.23
N VAL A 42 -3.55 -3.86 -7.86
CA VAL A 42 -4.29 -4.94 -8.53
C VAL A 42 -5.20 -5.68 -7.54
N LEU A 43 -4.69 -6.03 -6.35
CA LEU A 43 -5.49 -6.69 -5.31
C LEU A 43 -6.60 -5.78 -4.79
N THR A 44 -6.28 -4.55 -4.43
CA THR A 44 -7.21 -3.70 -3.68
C THR A 44 -8.16 -2.93 -4.60
N ARG A 45 -7.67 -2.35 -5.69
CA ARG A 45 -8.44 -1.47 -6.60
C ARG A 45 -8.94 -2.23 -7.82
N GLY A 46 -8.20 -3.24 -8.26
CA GLY A 46 -8.64 -4.20 -9.27
C GLY A 46 -9.68 -5.16 -8.71
N LEU A 47 -9.28 -6.03 -7.78
CA LEU A 47 -10.16 -7.08 -7.25
C LEU A 47 -11.19 -6.55 -6.24
N ILE A 48 -10.78 -5.99 -5.10
CA ILE A 48 -11.72 -5.69 -4.00
C ILE A 48 -12.67 -4.54 -4.37
N GLN A 49 -12.14 -3.37 -4.74
CA GLN A 49 -12.96 -2.23 -5.13
C GLN A 49 -13.79 -2.52 -6.38
N GLY A 50 -13.21 -3.25 -7.35
CA GLY A 50 -13.91 -3.66 -8.57
C GLY A 50 -15.07 -4.61 -8.30
N TYR A 51 -14.87 -5.63 -7.45
CA TYR A 51 -15.91 -6.56 -7.03
C TYR A 51 -17.06 -5.85 -6.30
N LEU A 52 -16.74 -4.85 -5.48
CA LEU A 52 -17.73 -4.06 -4.73
C LEU A 52 -18.37 -2.94 -5.56
N SER A 53 -17.98 -2.73 -6.82
CA SER A 53 -18.48 -1.64 -7.67
C SER A 53 -20.02 -1.48 -7.74
N PRO A 54 -20.87 -2.52 -7.61
CA PRO A 54 -22.33 -2.33 -7.53
C PRO A 54 -22.78 -1.49 -6.31
N LEU A 55 -21.93 -1.38 -5.29
CA LEU A 55 -22.18 -0.60 -4.07
C LEU A 55 -21.78 0.87 -4.20
N THR A 56 -21.29 1.32 -5.36
CA THR A 56 -20.87 2.73 -5.59
C THR A 56 -22.01 3.74 -5.36
N LYS A 57 -23.27 3.30 -5.46
CA LYS A 57 -24.46 4.09 -5.12
C LYS A 57 -24.48 4.54 -3.65
N TYR A 58 -23.84 3.79 -2.75
CA TYR A 58 -23.66 4.15 -1.36
C TYR A 58 -22.38 4.97 -1.22
N ARG A 59 -22.54 6.27 -1.00
CA ARG A 59 -21.42 7.21 -0.85
C ARG A 59 -21.77 8.31 0.13
N PHE A 60 -20.74 8.84 0.77
CA PHE A 60 -20.84 10.00 1.66
C PHE A 60 -19.78 11.03 1.24
N THR A 61 -19.93 12.27 1.66
CA THR A 61 -19.00 13.34 1.29
C THR A 61 -18.19 13.77 2.49
N VAL A 62 -16.87 13.82 2.33
CA VAL A 62 -15.93 14.31 3.33
C VAL A 62 -15.12 15.45 2.69
N PHE A 63 -15.13 16.65 3.27
CA PHE A 63 -14.44 17.83 2.72
C PHE A 63 -14.67 18.05 1.21
N LYS A 64 -15.91 17.87 0.73
CA LYS A 64 -16.32 17.98 -0.69
C LYS A 64 -15.81 16.86 -1.61
N VAL A 65 -15.12 15.84 -1.08
CA VAL A 65 -14.73 14.64 -1.81
C VAL A 65 -15.77 13.55 -1.56
N PRO A 66 -16.50 13.07 -2.59
CA PRO A 66 -17.38 11.94 -2.44
C PRO A 66 -16.54 10.66 -2.30
N ILE A 67 -16.79 9.91 -1.23
CA ILE A 67 -16.16 8.63 -0.94
C ILE A 67 -17.25 7.57 -1.03
N SER A 68 -17.09 6.63 -1.96
CA SER A 68 -17.99 5.49 -2.13
C SER A 68 -17.67 4.37 -1.13
N LEU A 69 -18.65 3.52 -0.86
CA LEU A 69 -18.47 2.36 0.00
C LEU A 69 -17.37 1.39 -0.50
N PRO A 70 -17.26 1.10 -1.81
CA PRO A 70 -16.14 0.32 -2.36
C PRO A 70 -14.77 0.93 -2.07
N VAL A 71 -14.63 2.26 -2.22
CA VAL A 71 -13.38 2.98 -1.90
C VAL A 71 -13.04 2.85 -0.42
N LEU A 72 -14.02 3.08 0.46
CA LEU A 72 -13.81 2.98 1.90
C LEU A 72 -13.39 1.57 2.33
N ILE A 73 -14.11 0.54 1.88
CA ILE A 73 -13.82 -0.86 2.26
C ILE A 73 -12.45 -1.28 1.73
N SER A 74 -12.13 -0.95 0.47
CA SER A 74 -10.83 -1.26 -0.11
C SER A 74 -9.68 -0.54 0.62
N ALA A 75 -9.87 0.73 0.99
CA ALA A 75 -8.88 1.50 1.76
C ALA A 75 -8.65 0.94 3.17
N LEU A 76 -9.72 0.54 3.87
CA LEU A 76 -9.62 -0.12 5.18
C LEU A 76 -8.90 -1.45 5.09
N PHE A 77 -9.23 -2.26 4.08
CA PHE A 77 -8.54 -3.52 3.83
C PHE A 77 -7.04 -3.30 3.57
N PHE A 78 -6.69 -2.37 2.68
CA PHE A 78 -5.31 -2.01 2.38
C PHE A 78 -4.54 -1.57 3.61
N ALA A 79 -5.13 -0.70 4.45
CA ALA A 79 -4.53 -0.30 5.72
C ALA A 79 -4.35 -1.50 6.68
N SER A 80 -5.35 -2.38 6.77
CA SER A 80 -5.30 -3.54 7.67
C SER A 80 -4.23 -4.57 7.30
N MET A 81 -3.87 -4.70 6.02
CA MET A 81 -2.78 -5.60 5.58
C MET A 81 -1.45 -5.27 6.28
N HIS A 82 -1.26 -4.01 6.65
CA HIS A 82 -0.04 -3.53 7.31
C HIS A 82 0.01 -3.85 8.80
N LEU A 83 -1.06 -4.36 9.41
CA LEU A 83 -1.03 -4.86 10.80
C LEU A 83 -0.02 -6.02 10.97
N MET A 84 0.26 -6.77 9.89
CA MET A 84 1.31 -7.81 9.89
C MET A 84 2.69 -7.24 10.28
N LEU A 85 2.95 -5.94 10.11
CA LEU A 85 4.23 -5.34 10.53
C LEU A 85 4.45 -5.38 12.05
N LEU A 86 3.40 -5.53 12.86
CA LEU A 86 3.57 -5.76 14.30
C LEU A 86 4.30 -7.08 14.58
N THR A 87 4.23 -8.06 13.67
CA THR A 87 4.91 -9.35 13.84
C THR A 87 6.37 -9.32 13.39
N THR A 88 6.86 -8.21 12.83
CA THR A 88 8.25 -8.08 12.36
C THR A 88 9.15 -7.38 13.39
N GLY A 89 8.64 -7.12 14.60
CA GLY A 89 9.36 -6.38 15.64
C GLY A 89 9.38 -4.86 15.43
N MET A 90 8.61 -4.34 14.47
CA MET A 90 8.49 -2.90 14.22
C MET A 90 7.76 -2.21 15.37
N GLY A 91 8.23 -1.03 15.78
CA GLY A 91 7.62 -0.26 16.86
C GLY A 91 6.16 0.12 16.57
N ILE A 92 5.30 0.04 17.59
CA ILE A 92 3.85 0.27 17.47
C ILE A 92 3.52 1.64 16.85
N ALA A 93 4.23 2.70 17.25
CA ALA A 93 4.03 4.04 16.71
C ALA A 93 4.35 4.13 15.20
N THR A 94 5.39 3.43 14.74
CA THR A 94 5.75 3.35 13.33
C THR A 94 4.67 2.61 12.54
N VAL A 95 4.22 1.46 13.04
CA VAL A 95 3.15 0.69 12.39
C VAL A 95 1.84 1.48 12.33
N PHE A 96 1.49 2.20 13.41
CA PHE A 96 0.31 3.07 13.42
C PHE A 96 0.39 4.14 12.34
N ASN A 97 1.55 4.80 12.19
CA ASN A 97 1.76 5.79 11.12
C ASN A 97 1.61 5.15 9.73
N ILE A 98 2.20 3.97 9.51
CA ILE A 98 2.07 3.24 8.24
C ILE A 98 0.60 2.95 7.93
N ILE A 99 -0.17 2.44 8.90
CA ILE A 99 -1.60 2.14 8.73
C ILE A 99 -2.39 3.41 8.40
N LEU A 100 -2.11 4.52 9.10
CA LEU A 100 -2.77 5.80 8.86
C LEU A 100 -2.49 6.33 7.44
N PHE A 101 -1.23 6.34 7.02
CA PHE A 101 -0.85 6.78 5.68
C PHE A 101 -1.33 5.82 4.59
N ALA A 102 -1.32 4.51 4.84
CA ALA A 102 -1.88 3.51 3.95
C ALA A 102 -3.39 3.72 3.78
N PHE A 103 -4.12 4.06 4.84
CA PHE A 103 -5.54 4.38 4.74
C PHE A 103 -5.79 5.65 3.90
N ILE A 104 -5.02 6.71 4.13
CA ILE A 104 -5.14 7.97 3.38
C ILE A 104 -4.83 7.74 1.88
N LEU A 105 -3.73 7.06 1.57
CA LEU A 105 -3.40 6.62 0.21
C LEU A 105 -4.51 5.74 -0.37
N GLY A 106 -5.01 4.80 0.44
CA GLY A 106 -6.23 4.03 0.31
C GLY A 106 -7.34 4.79 -0.40
N ILE A 107 -7.81 5.83 0.28
CA ILE A 107 -8.89 6.71 -0.14
C ILE A 107 -8.54 7.48 -1.41
N ILE A 108 -7.34 8.07 -1.50
CA ILE A 108 -6.93 8.90 -2.64
C ILE A 108 -6.86 8.06 -3.92
N ALA A 109 -6.13 6.94 -3.90
CA ALA A 109 -5.98 6.08 -5.06
C ALA A 109 -7.32 5.41 -5.44
N GLY A 110 -8.13 5.01 -4.45
CA GLY A 110 -9.48 4.48 -4.71
C GLY A 110 -10.42 5.50 -5.35
N TYR A 111 -10.40 6.75 -4.88
CA TYR A 111 -11.15 7.86 -5.47
C TYR A 111 -10.75 8.09 -6.93
N TYR A 112 -9.44 8.14 -7.23
CA TYR A 112 -8.98 8.34 -8.60
C TYR A 112 -9.25 7.13 -9.51
N ARG A 113 -9.16 5.90 -8.98
CA ARG A 113 -9.58 4.70 -9.70
C ARG A 113 -11.04 4.78 -10.11
N GLU A 114 -11.93 5.15 -9.19
CA GLU A 114 -13.37 5.27 -9.47
C GLU A 114 -13.67 6.40 -10.45
N LYS A 115 -13.04 7.57 -10.26
CA LYS A 115 -13.23 8.74 -11.11
C LYS A 115 -12.73 8.54 -12.55
N THR A 116 -11.62 7.83 -12.72
CA THR A 116 -10.98 7.64 -14.04
C THR A 116 -11.30 6.31 -14.70
N GLY A 117 -11.82 5.33 -13.95
CA GLY A 117 -11.96 3.95 -14.41
C GLY A 117 -10.62 3.22 -14.64
N SER A 118 -9.48 3.86 -14.40
CA SER A 118 -8.15 3.36 -14.75
C SER A 118 -7.37 2.91 -13.51
N LEU A 119 -6.73 1.74 -13.61
CA LEU A 119 -5.93 1.15 -12.54
C LEU A 119 -4.55 1.80 -12.53
N ILE A 120 -4.08 2.20 -13.70
CA ILE A 120 -2.80 2.87 -13.91
C ILE A 120 -2.75 4.16 -13.08
N THR A 121 -3.84 4.92 -13.01
CA THR A 121 -3.90 6.14 -12.18
C THR A 121 -3.64 5.82 -10.70
N ALA A 122 -4.27 4.77 -10.17
CA ALA A 122 -4.09 4.36 -8.79
C ALA A 122 -2.66 3.86 -8.52
N ILE A 123 -2.09 3.09 -9.46
CA ILE A 123 -0.70 2.63 -9.40
C ILE A 123 0.25 3.82 -9.35
N ILE A 124 0.13 4.80 -10.25
CA ILE A 124 1.02 5.97 -10.27
C ILE A 124 0.93 6.76 -8.96
N VAL A 125 -0.27 6.99 -8.44
CA VAL A 125 -0.47 7.67 -7.14
C VAL A 125 0.25 6.92 -6.02
N HIS A 126 0.10 5.59 -5.97
CA HIS A 126 0.79 4.76 -4.99
C HIS A 126 2.30 4.84 -5.13
N MET A 127 2.84 4.70 -6.34
CA MET A 127 4.28 4.81 -6.60
C MET A 127 4.84 6.13 -6.06
N LEU A 128 4.15 7.25 -6.31
CA LEU A 128 4.55 8.57 -5.81
C LEU A 128 4.53 8.65 -4.28
N PHE A 129 3.58 8.01 -3.61
CA PHE A 129 3.56 7.89 -2.15
C PHE A 129 4.75 7.07 -1.64
N ASN A 130 5.10 5.96 -2.29
CA ASN A 130 6.26 5.15 -1.90
C ASN A 130 7.59 5.91 -2.09
N VAL A 131 7.71 6.69 -3.17
CA VAL A 131 8.83 7.62 -3.37
C VAL A 131 8.89 8.64 -2.24
N GLY A 132 7.78 9.33 -1.96
CA GLY A 132 7.70 10.36 -0.92
C GLY A 132 8.01 9.82 0.47
N GLY A 133 7.50 8.64 0.82
CA GLY A 133 7.79 7.96 2.09
C GLY A 133 9.25 7.56 2.22
N THR A 134 9.85 7.02 1.15
CA THR A 134 11.28 6.64 1.14
C THR A 134 12.17 7.87 1.29
N CYS A 135 11.93 8.93 0.51
CA CYS A 135 12.69 10.18 0.59
C CYS A 135 12.51 10.88 1.95
N GLY A 136 11.29 10.92 2.48
CA GLY A 136 11.01 11.49 3.80
C GLY A 136 11.73 10.75 4.93
N GLY A 137 11.76 9.42 4.88
CA GLY A 137 12.53 8.59 5.82
C GLY A 137 14.02 8.92 5.79
N LEU A 138 14.62 8.96 4.60
CA LEU A 138 16.03 9.30 4.41
C LEU A 138 16.38 10.71 4.93
N LEU A 139 15.51 11.69 4.71
CA LEU A 139 15.71 13.05 5.21
C LEU A 139 15.71 13.09 6.74
N ILE A 140 14.77 12.40 7.39
CA ILE A 140 14.70 12.34 8.86
C ILE A 140 15.98 11.69 9.43
N GLU A 141 16.48 10.63 8.80
CA GLU A 141 17.74 10.00 9.21
C GLU A 141 18.95 10.93 9.06
N LEU A 142 18.99 11.73 7.98
CA LEU A 142 20.05 12.72 7.77
C LEU A 142 20.05 13.77 8.89
N PHE A 143 18.89 14.31 9.24
CA PHE A 143 18.77 15.32 10.30
C PHE A 143 19.06 14.77 11.70
N LYS A 144 18.85 13.47 11.95
CA LYS A 144 19.21 12.83 13.23
C LYS A 144 20.72 12.61 13.40
N LYS A 145 21.49 12.67 12.32
CA LYS A 145 22.95 12.45 12.32
C LYS A 145 23.77 13.74 12.44
N ILE A 146 23.13 14.91 12.33
CA ILE A 146 23.72 16.25 12.51
C ILE A 146 23.48 16.70 13.94
#